data_AF-A0A2R6HR73-F1
#
_entry.id   AF-A0A2R6HR73-F1
#
_cell.length_a   1.000
_cell.length_b   1.000
_cell.length_c   1.000
_cell.angle_alpha   90.00
_cell.angle_beta   90.00
_cell.angle_gamma   90.00
#
_symmetry.space_group_name_H-M   'P 1'
#
loop_
_entity.id
_entity.type
_entity.pdbx_description
1 polymer ?
#
loop_
_entity_poly.entity_id
_entity_poly.type
_entity_poly.pdbx_seq_one_letter_code
_entity_poly.pdbx_strand_id
1 'polypeptide(L)'
;MRVETLGEGDPEVAVVGGIHGDEPCGSAAVEAVVEADPDVARPVKLIVANEEALKRGRRYVEEDLNRAFPGSPDADTHEGRLAHDLLTEIRGCEILSLHSTRSYAAPFALVDEMDGHARSICPYLSVEAVVETSQYSEGRLIAYPDVIELECGLQRSAVAAENARALVREFLVATGVLPGDAEPPRQHPLSVFCLDQRIPKQAADSYEVFVENFERVAEGEQFAAADG
;
A
#
# COMPACT_ATOMS: atom_id res chain seq x y z
N MET A 1 14.83 0.33 9.57
CA MET A 1 13.42 0.62 9.80
C MET A 1 13.38 1.72 10.82
N ARG A 2 12.67 2.79 10.51
CA ARG A 2 12.40 3.88 11.44
C ARG A 2 10.93 3.84 11.81
N VAL A 3 10.67 3.97 13.11
CA VAL A 3 9.34 4.03 13.69
C VAL A 3 9.28 5.30 14.51
N GLU A 4 8.31 6.15 14.18
CA GLU A 4 7.97 7.32 14.97
C GLU A 4 6.54 7.16 15.49
N THR A 5 6.23 7.75 16.64
CA THR A 5 4.90 7.69 17.23
C THR A 5 4.45 9.10 17.56
N LEU A 6 3.27 9.48 17.06
CA LEU A 6 2.61 10.72 17.44
C LEU A 6 1.50 10.40 18.43
N GLY A 7 1.32 11.28 19.44
CA GLY A 7 0.33 11.12 20.50
C GLY A 7 0.79 10.31 21.70
N GLU A 8 0.01 10.34 22.78
CA GLU A 8 0.27 9.58 24.00
C GLU A 8 -0.56 8.28 24.05
N GLY A 9 0.01 7.21 24.60
CA GLY A 9 -0.66 5.91 24.75
C GLY A 9 -0.16 4.85 23.77
N ASP A 10 -0.83 3.69 23.75
CA ASP A 10 -0.51 2.58 22.84
C ASP A 10 -1.16 2.84 21.47
N PRO A 11 -0.39 2.94 20.37
CA PRO A 11 -0.95 3.17 19.04
C PRO A 11 -1.78 1.99 18.54
N GLU A 12 -2.98 2.28 18.06
CA GLU A 12 -3.89 1.32 17.40
C GLU A 12 -3.97 1.56 15.87
N VAL A 13 -3.18 2.49 15.34
CA VAL A 13 -3.13 2.84 13.92
C VAL A 13 -1.67 2.93 13.48
N ALA A 14 -1.37 2.42 12.29
CA ALA A 14 -0.05 2.50 11.68
C ALA A 14 -0.12 2.92 10.20
N VAL A 15 0.78 3.83 9.81
CA VAL A 15 1.04 4.18 8.41
C VAL A 15 2.43 3.69 8.05
N VAL A 16 2.51 2.85 7.02
CA VAL A 16 3.74 2.21 6.58
C VAL A 16 4.08 2.67 5.17
N GLY A 17 5.26 3.27 5.03
CA GLY A 17 5.88 3.62 3.75
C GLY A 17 7.17 2.85 3.53
N GLY A 18 7.58 2.72 2.27
CA GLY A 18 8.90 2.19 1.93
C GLY A 18 9.03 0.68 2.14
N ILE A 19 7.97 -0.09 1.91
CA ILE A 19 8.08 -1.56 1.76
C ILE A 19 9.02 -1.88 0.60
N HIS A 20 8.87 -1.16 -0.52
CA HIS A 20 9.82 -1.17 -1.63
C HIS A 20 10.60 0.15 -1.69
N GLY A 21 11.92 0.07 -1.77
CA GLY A 21 12.78 1.26 -1.74
C GLY A 21 12.79 2.08 -3.04
N ASP A 22 12.27 1.56 -4.15
CA ASP A 22 12.13 2.30 -5.40
C ASP A 22 10.78 3.05 -5.52
N GLU A 23 9.90 2.95 -4.51
CA GLU A 23 8.57 3.56 -4.42
C GLU A 23 8.53 4.67 -3.32
N PRO A 24 9.18 5.84 -3.54
CA PRO A 24 9.43 6.81 -2.47
C PRO A 24 8.22 7.61 -2.00
N CYS A 25 7.06 7.52 -2.68
CA CYS A 25 5.88 8.31 -2.33
C CYS A 25 5.36 8.02 -0.92
N GLY A 26 5.37 6.75 -0.50
CA GLY A 26 4.92 6.33 0.82
C GLY A 26 5.81 6.88 1.94
N SER A 27 7.14 6.72 1.82
CA SER A 27 8.08 7.29 2.80
C SER A 27 7.99 8.82 2.84
N ALA A 28 7.86 9.49 1.69
CA ALA A 28 7.73 10.94 1.65
C ALA A 28 6.42 11.46 2.28
N ALA A 29 5.35 10.66 2.25
CA ALA A 29 4.10 10.98 2.94
C ALA A 29 4.24 10.79 4.46
N VAL A 30 4.91 9.71 4.89
CA VAL A 30 5.25 9.47 6.31
C VAL A 30 6.08 10.61 6.88
N GLU A 31 7.16 11.02 6.21
CA GLU A 31 7.99 12.15 6.64
C GLU A 31 7.18 13.45 6.73
N ALA A 32 6.26 13.69 5.79
CA ALA A 32 5.45 14.90 5.81
C ALA A 32 4.53 14.98 7.04
N VAL A 33 4.03 13.84 7.54
CA VAL A 33 3.24 13.81 8.78
C VAL A 33 4.13 14.02 9.99
N VAL A 34 5.29 13.36 10.04
CA VAL A 34 6.29 13.55 11.10
C VAL A 34 6.71 15.01 11.21
N GLU A 35 7.09 15.64 10.09
CA GLU A 35 7.55 17.03 10.04
C GLU A 35 6.44 18.03 10.40
N ALA A 36 5.19 17.72 10.06
CA ALA A 36 4.05 18.55 10.39
C ALA A 36 3.68 18.48 11.88
N ASP A 37 4.03 17.38 12.57
CA ASP A 37 3.76 17.11 13.98
C ASP A 37 2.34 17.55 14.42
N PRO A 38 1.28 17.03 13.77
CA PRO A 38 -0.08 17.48 14.05
C PRO A 38 -0.54 17.03 15.44
N ASP A 39 -1.40 17.83 16.08
CA ASP A 39 -2.13 17.42 17.28
C ASP A 39 -3.08 16.26 16.93
N VAL A 40 -2.72 15.05 17.35
CA VAL A 40 -3.52 13.83 17.13
C VAL A 40 -4.50 13.57 18.27
N ALA A 41 -5.68 13.06 17.94
CA ALA A 41 -6.72 12.69 18.91
C ALA A 41 -6.51 11.28 19.50
N ARG A 42 -5.75 10.42 18.81
CA ARG A 42 -5.31 9.10 19.27
C ARG A 42 -3.90 8.81 18.74
N PRO A 43 -3.10 7.98 19.43
CA PRO A 43 -1.74 7.70 19.02
C PRO A 43 -1.66 6.92 17.69
N VAL A 44 -0.62 7.21 16.89
CA VAL A 44 -0.37 6.58 15.58
C VAL A 44 1.11 6.28 15.39
N LYS A 45 1.43 5.12 14.78
CA LYS A 45 2.77 4.78 14.31
C LYS A 45 3.00 5.25 12.88
N LEU A 46 4.13 5.88 12.65
CA LEU A 46 4.60 6.37 11.35
C LEU A 46 5.89 5.61 11.03
N ILE A 47 5.84 4.73 10.03
CA ILE A 47 6.89 3.74 9.78
C ILE A 47 7.48 3.91 8.38
N VAL A 48 8.81 4.01 8.32
CA VAL A 48 9.58 3.79 7.09
C VAL A 48 10.25 2.41 7.19
N ALA A 49 9.70 1.44 6.47
CA ALA A 49 10.06 0.02 6.58
C ALA A 49 11.51 -0.25 6.14
N ASN A 50 11.80 -0.16 4.83
CA ASN A 50 13.09 -0.55 4.26
C ASN A 50 13.97 0.67 3.89
N GLU A 51 14.48 1.38 4.90
CA GLU A 51 15.35 2.55 4.72
C GLU A 51 16.62 2.24 3.89
N GLU A 52 17.15 1.01 4.00
CA GLU A 52 18.34 0.61 3.26
C GLU A 52 18.04 0.46 1.76
N ALA A 53 16.92 -0.17 1.39
CA ALA A 53 16.48 -0.24 0.00
C ALA A 53 16.16 1.16 -0.55
N LEU A 54 15.50 2.00 0.26
CA LEU A 54 15.17 3.38 -0.09
C LEU A 54 16.42 4.21 -0.40
N LYS A 55 17.44 4.15 0.48
CA LYS A 55 18.72 4.83 0.30
C LYS A 55 19.46 4.37 -0.97
N ARG A 56 19.28 3.11 -1.36
CA ARG A 56 19.85 2.54 -2.60
C ARG A 56 18.99 2.84 -3.84
N GLY A 57 17.76 3.35 -3.68
CA GLY A 57 16.80 3.54 -4.75
C GLY A 57 16.42 2.24 -5.48
N ARG A 58 16.48 1.11 -4.76
CA ARG A 58 16.18 -0.24 -5.26
C ARG A 58 14.92 -0.77 -4.60
N ARG A 59 14.21 -1.66 -5.29
CA ARG A 59 13.03 -2.33 -4.74
C ARG A 59 13.32 -3.01 -3.40
N TYR A 60 14.42 -3.74 -3.33
CA TYR A 60 14.90 -4.44 -2.14
C TYR A 60 16.43 -4.55 -2.12
N VAL A 61 16.97 -5.03 -1.00
CA VAL A 61 18.39 -5.30 -0.75
C VAL A 61 18.75 -6.74 -1.12
N GLU A 62 18.08 -7.73 -0.52
CA GLU A 62 18.39 -9.16 -0.73
C GLU A 62 17.19 -9.95 -1.29
N GLU A 63 15.99 -9.74 -0.76
CA GLU A 63 14.74 -10.32 -1.31
C GLU A 63 13.56 -9.34 -1.21
N ASP A 64 12.47 -9.59 -1.92
CA ASP A 64 11.31 -8.69 -1.89
C ASP A 64 10.62 -8.75 -0.51
N LEU A 65 10.62 -7.63 0.23
CA LEU A 65 9.99 -7.55 1.56
C LEU A 65 8.50 -7.95 1.52
N ASN A 66 7.77 -7.59 0.47
CA ASN A 66 6.36 -7.97 0.31
C ASN A 66 6.19 -9.43 -0.17
N ARG A 67 7.21 -10.27 0.03
CA ARG A 67 7.21 -11.73 -0.13
C ARG A 67 7.83 -12.46 1.07
N ALA A 68 8.34 -11.71 2.04
CA ALA A 68 9.15 -12.24 3.13
C ALA A 68 8.34 -12.46 4.43
N PHE A 69 7.07 -12.06 4.48
CA PHE A 69 6.24 -12.23 5.68
C PHE A 69 5.88 -13.70 5.94
N PRO A 70 5.90 -14.20 7.20
CA PRO A 70 6.07 -13.47 8.47
C PRO A 70 7.52 -13.13 8.86
N GLY A 71 8.50 -13.56 8.09
CA GLY A 71 9.91 -13.39 8.42
C GLY A 71 10.36 -14.22 9.62
N SER A 72 11.59 -13.96 10.08
CA SER A 72 12.16 -14.54 11.29
C SER A 72 13.23 -13.60 11.85
N PRO A 73 13.37 -13.47 13.19
CA PRO A 73 14.46 -12.68 13.78
C PRO A 73 15.85 -13.24 13.41
N ASP A 74 15.91 -14.54 13.12
CA ASP A 74 17.12 -15.26 12.71
C ASP A 74 17.17 -15.51 11.18
N ALA A 75 16.35 -14.83 10.38
CA ALA A 75 16.42 -14.97 8.93
C ALA A 75 17.80 -14.54 8.40
N ASP A 76 18.27 -15.21 7.35
CA ASP A 76 19.57 -14.91 6.73
C ASP A 76 19.55 -13.54 6.01
N THR A 77 18.41 -13.19 5.43
CA THR A 77 18.20 -11.98 4.64
C THR A 77 17.81 -10.77 5.52
N HIS A 78 18.18 -9.58 5.05
CA HIS A 78 17.76 -8.29 5.58
C HIS A 78 16.24 -8.17 5.59
N GLU A 79 15.58 -8.45 4.47
CA GLU A 79 14.12 -8.37 4.40
C GLU A 79 13.40 -9.43 5.22
N GLY A 80 13.95 -10.63 5.38
CA GLY A 80 13.37 -11.66 6.26
C GLY A 80 13.37 -11.27 7.74
N ARG A 81 14.43 -10.62 8.22
CA ARG A 81 14.47 -10.04 9.59
C ARG A 81 13.55 -8.84 9.70
N LEU A 82 13.57 -7.96 8.70
CA LEU A 82 12.74 -6.77 8.65
C LEU A 82 11.24 -7.09 8.64
N ALA A 83 10.82 -8.16 7.96
CA ALA A 83 9.42 -8.61 7.97
C ALA A 83 8.96 -9.01 9.39
N HIS A 84 9.82 -9.69 10.15
CA HIS A 84 9.54 -10.04 11.54
C HIS A 84 9.40 -8.81 12.43
N ASP A 85 10.34 -7.88 12.31
CA ASP A 85 10.35 -6.64 13.09
C ASP A 85 9.12 -5.78 12.78
N LEU A 86 8.79 -5.62 11.50
CA LEU A 86 7.64 -4.84 11.06
C LEU A 86 6.31 -5.44 11.58
N LEU A 87 6.13 -6.76 11.48
CA LEU A 87 4.93 -7.42 12.04
C LEU A 87 4.81 -7.27 13.55
N THR A 88 5.95 -7.22 14.25
CA THR A 88 5.95 -6.97 15.69
C THR A 88 5.49 -5.55 15.99
N GLU A 89 5.93 -4.57 15.21
CA GLU A 89 5.58 -3.17 15.39
C GLU A 89 4.11 -2.84 15.10
N ILE A 90 3.53 -3.43 14.05
CA ILE A 90 2.15 -3.12 13.62
C ILE A 90 1.09 -4.02 14.26
N ARG A 91 1.47 -4.92 15.16
CA ARG A 91 0.54 -5.87 15.79
C ARG A 91 -0.58 -5.12 16.50
N GLY A 92 -1.82 -5.43 16.14
CA GLY A 92 -3.02 -4.83 16.74
C GLY A 92 -3.34 -3.42 16.24
N CYS A 93 -2.70 -2.97 15.16
CA CYS A 93 -3.02 -1.71 14.51
C CYS A 93 -3.94 -1.91 13.30
N GLU A 94 -4.78 -0.91 13.01
CA GLU A 94 -5.30 -0.65 11.67
C GLU A 94 -4.17 -0.07 10.80
N ILE A 95 -3.89 -0.67 9.64
CA ILE A 95 -2.66 -0.46 8.90
C ILE A 95 -2.93 0.07 7.49
N LEU A 96 -2.31 1.21 7.17
CA LEU A 96 -2.22 1.72 5.81
C LEU A 96 -0.81 1.50 5.26
N SER A 97 -0.66 0.68 4.22
CA SER A 97 0.62 0.47 3.53
C SER A 97 0.63 1.15 2.16
N LEU A 98 1.63 1.99 1.92
CA LEU A 98 1.71 2.85 0.73
C LEU A 98 2.70 2.29 -0.30
N HIS A 99 2.23 2.17 -1.52
CA HIS A 99 2.95 1.66 -2.70
C HIS A 99 2.79 2.61 -3.90
N SER A 100 3.52 2.31 -4.97
CA SER A 100 3.27 2.90 -6.28
C SER A 100 3.52 1.89 -7.39
N THR A 101 2.83 2.09 -8.51
CA THR A 101 2.80 1.13 -9.61
C THR A 101 3.46 1.71 -10.86
N ARG A 102 3.75 0.84 -11.84
CA ARG A 102 4.19 1.26 -13.18
C ARG A 102 3.07 1.22 -14.21
N SER A 103 1.87 0.77 -13.82
CA SER A 103 0.80 0.42 -14.76
C SER A 103 -0.45 1.30 -14.66
N TYR A 104 -0.54 2.22 -13.70
CA TYR A 104 -1.73 3.08 -13.55
C TYR A 104 -1.40 4.41 -12.89
N ALA A 105 -2.02 5.49 -13.35
CA ALA A 105 -1.77 6.84 -12.84
C ALA A 105 -2.64 7.22 -11.65
N ALA A 106 -3.89 6.73 -11.60
CA ALA A 106 -4.80 7.07 -10.53
C ALA A 106 -4.65 6.14 -9.32
N PRO A 107 -4.95 6.62 -8.09
CA PRO A 107 -4.87 5.79 -6.91
C PRO A 107 -5.94 4.68 -6.89
N PHE A 108 -5.55 3.50 -6.42
CA PHE A 108 -6.48 2.42 -6.09
C PHE A 108 -6.03 1.68 -4.83
N ALA A 109 -6.98 1.09 -4.12
CA ALA A 109 -6.71 0.30 -2.93
C ALA A 109 -6.65 -1.19 -3.25
N LEU A 110 -5.87 -1.93 -2.46
CA LEU A 110 -5.91 -3.37 -2.41
C LEU A 110 -6.25 -3.79 -0.98
N VAL A 111 -7.10 -4.81 -0.87
CA VAL A 111 -7.45 -5.48 0.38
C VAL A 111 -7.33 -6.99 0.19
N ASP A 112 -7.19 -7.74 1.28
CA ASP A 112 -7.30 -9.19 1.20
C ASP A 112 -8.73 -9.56 0.77
N GLU A 113 -9.71 -9.06 1.53
CA GLU A 113 -11.14 -9.19 1.29
C GLU A 113 -11.87 -7.87 1.64
N MET A 114 -13.02 -7.61 1.01
CA MET A 114 -13.89 -6.47 1.32
C MET A 114 -14.73 -6.74 2.58
N ASP A 115 -14.05 -6.81 3.72
CA ASP A 115 -14.59 -7.10 5.05
C ASP A 115 -15.17 -5.86 5.77
N GLY A 116 -15.44 -5.97 7.07
CA GLY A 116 -15.97 -4.86 7.86
C GLY A 116 -15.03 -3.66 7.97
N HIS A 117 -13.73 -3.91 8.13
CA HIS A 117 -12.71 -2.87 8.25
C HIS A 117 -12.53 -2.15 6.91
N ALA A 118 -12.30 -2.89 5.81
CA ALA A 118 -12.19 -2.33 4.46
C ALA A 118 -13.41 -1.47 4.08
N ARG A 119 -14.62 -1.94 4.37
CA ARG A 119 -15.88 -1.19 4.11
C ARG A 119 -16.00 0.07 4.96
N SER A 120 -15.36 0.11 6.12
CA SER A 120 -15.38 1.29 7.00
C SER A 120 -14.39 2.36 6.59
N ILE A 121 -13.32 2.01 5.85
CA ILE A 121 -12.24 2.94 5.50
C ILE A 121 -12.23 3.29 4.00
N CYS A 122 -12.24 2.31 3.09
CA CYS A 122 -12.04 2.53 1.65
C CYS A 122 -13.01 3.56 1.02
N PRO A 123 -14.30 3.64 1.39
CA PRO A 123 -15.21 4.66 0.85
C PRO A 123 -14.83 6.13 1.15
N TYR A 124 -13.96 6.35 2.15
CA TYR A 124 -13.47 7.68 2.53
C TYR A 124 -12.12 8.04 1.89
N LEU A 125 -11.50 7.10 1.17
CA LEU A 125 -10.25 7.33 0.47
C LEU A 125 -10.50 7.79 -0.96
N SER A 126 -9.66 8.72 -1.44
CA SER A 126 -9.68 9.23 -2.82
C SER A 126 -9.04 8.23 -3.79
N VAL A 127 -9.63 7.03 -3.87
CA VAL A 127 -9.25 5.95 -4.80
C VAL A 127 -10.33 5.76 -5.87
N GLU A 128 -9.93 5.29 -7.05
CA GLU A 128 -10.86 4.98 -8.16
C GLU A 128 -11.48 3.59 -8.04
N ALA A 129 -10.76 2.66 -7.40
CA ALA A 129 -11.16 1.28 -7.28
C ALA A 129 -10.58 0.63 -6.01
N VAL A 130 -11.18 -0.49 -5.61
CA VAL A 130 -10.61 -1.44 -4.65
C VAL A 130 -10.45 -2.79 -5.30
N VAL A 131 -9.33 -3.45 -5.06
CA VAL A 131 -9.03 -4.80 -5.56
C VAL A 131 -8.91 -5.77 -4.40
N GLU A 132 -9.77 -6.79 -4.37
CA GLU A 132 -9.67 -7.92 -3.45
C GLU A 132 -8.62 -8.93 -3.97
N THR A 133 -7.72 -9.36 -3.09
CA THR A 133 -6.52 -10.12 -3.47
C THR A 133 -6.40 -11.50 -2.84
N SER A 134 -7.36 -11.92 -2.02
CA SER A 134 -7.34 -13.12 -1.14
C SER A 134 -6.69 -14.39 -1.68
N GLN A 135 -6.87 -14.71 -2.96
CA GLN A 135 -6.28 -15.91 -3.58
C GLN A 135 -4.75 -15.81 -3.81
N TYR A 136 -4.17 -14.62 -3.62
CA TYR A 136 -2.88 -14.21 -4.14
C TYR A 136 -2.05 -13.38 -3.17
N SER A 137 -2.47 -13.31 -1.90
CA SER A 137 -1.88 -12.51 -0.82
C SER A 137 -0.82 -13.25 0.01
N GLU A 138 -0.63 -14.55 -0.17
CA GLU A 138 0.36 -15.33 0.59
C GLU A 138 1.78 -14.70 0.55
N GLY A 139 2.39 -14.61 1.74
CA GLY A 139 3.73 -14.04 1.94
C GLY A 139 3.79 -12.50 1.90
N ARG A 140 2.66 -11.81 1.74
CA ARG A 140 2.57 -10.34 1.67
C ARG A 140 2.05 -9.74 2.97
N LEU A 141 2.24 -8.43 3.15
CA LEU A 141 1.67 -7.68 4.26
C LEU A 141 0.14 -7.64 4.22
N ILE A 142 -0.46 -7.49 3.03
CA ILE A 142 -1.91 -7.46 2.85
C ILE A 142 -2.67 -8.68 3.39
N ALA A 143 -2.01 -9.84 3.56
CA ALA A 143 -2.64 -11.05 4.10
C ALA A 143 -2.90 -10.98 5.62
N TYR A 144 -2.45 -9.93 6.30
CA TYR A 144 -2.64 -9.75 7.73
C TYR A 144 -3.90 -8.92 8.02
N PRO A 145 -4.52 -9.11 9.21
CA PRO A 145 -5.74 -8.38 9.57
C PRO A 145 -5.56 -6.87 9.51
N ASP A 146 -6.64 -6.17 9.16
CA ASP A 146 -6.75 -4.71 9.19
C ASP A 146 -5.71 -3.97 8.34
N VAL A 147 -5.25 -4.60 7.24
CA VAL A 147 -4.32 -3.98 6.27
C VAL A 147 -5.06 -3.49 5.03
N ILE A 148 -4.86 -2.22 4.69
CA ILE A 148 -5.21 -1.63 3.40
C ILE A 148 -3.92 -1.21 2.70
N GLU A 149 -3.65 -1.78 1.52
CA GLU A 149 -2.55 -1.32 0.66
C GLU A 149 -3.08 -0.28 -0.34
N LEU A 150 -2.27 0.73 -0.66
CA LEU A 150 -2.60 1.75 -1.66
C LEU A 150 -1.55 1.80 -2.74
N GLU A 151 -1.98 1.76 -3.99
CA GLU A 151 -1.15 2.09 -5.13
C GLU A 151 -1.39 3.56 -5.47
N CYS A 152 -0.47 4.45 -5.07
CA CYS A 152 -0.70 5.90 -5.11
C CYS A 152 -0.57 6.54 -6.51
N GLY A 153 -0.32 5.73 -7.54
CA GLY A 153 -0.12 6.16 -8.93
C GLY A 153 1.25 5.77 -9.48
N LEU A 154 1.69 6.46 -10.54
CA LEU A 154 2.92 6.10 -11.24
C LEU A 154 4.17 6.34 -10.38
N GLN A 155 4.97 5.28 -10.26
CA GLN A 155 6.21 5.23 -9.50
C GLN A 155 7.15 6.40 -9.84
N ARG A 156 7.70 7.04 -8.81
CA ARG A 156 8.60 8.22 -8.88
C ARG A 156 7.98 9.48 -9.51
N SER A 157 6.67 9.53 -9.70
CA SER A 157 5.99 10.76 -10.11
C SER A 157 5.72 11.70 -8.92
N ALA A 158 5.70 13.01 -9.18
CA ALA A 158 5.28 13.99 -8.20
C ALA A 158 3.81 13.79 -7.79
N VAL A 159 2.97 13.40 -8.75
CA VAL A 159 1.55 13.10 -8.54
C VAL A 159 1.36 11.95 -7.54
N ALA A 160 2.16 10.87 -7.64
CA ALA A 160 2.08 9.78 -6.66
C ALA A 160 2.44 10.23 -5.23
N ALA A 161 3.38 11.17 -5.08
CA ALA A 161 3.72 11.75 -3.78
C ALA A 161 2.60 12.66 -3.23
N GLU A 162 1.95 13.44 -4.09
CA GLU A 162 0.78 14.26 -3.72
C GLU A 162 -0.40 13.38 -3.30
N ASN A 163 -0.70 12.34 -4.08
CA ASN A 163 -1.74 11.35 -3.79
C ASN A 163 -1.46 10.64 -2.45
N ALA A 164 -0.22 10.17 -2.23
CA ALA A 164 0.13 9.49 -0.98
C ALA A 164 -0.10 10.38 0.25
N ARG A 165 0.26 11.68 0.18
CA ARG A 165 0.01 12.62 1.28
C ARG A 165 -1.48 12.84 1.54
N ALA A 166 -2.27 12.99 0.48
CA ALA A 166 -3.73 13.14 0.59
C ALA A 166 -4.36 11.89 1.22
N LEU A 167 -4.02 10.71 0.71
CA LEU A 167 -4.55 9.42 1.17
C LEU A 167 -4.17 9.10 2.61
N VAL A 168 -2.94 9.42 3.03
CA VAL A 168 -2.54 9.32 4.45
C VAL A 168 -3.42 10.20 5.31
N ARG A 169 -3.63 11.48 4.94
CA ARG A 169 -4.49 12.38 5.70
C ARG A 169 -5.93 11.86 5.77
N GLU A 170 -6.49 11.39 4.66
CA GLU A 170 -7.84 10.82 4.59
C GLU A 170 -7.98 9.60 5.50
N PHE A 171 -7.01 8.68 5.47
CA PHE A 171 -6.97 7.52 6.36
C PHE A 171 -6.88 7.92 7.84
N LEU A 172 -6.02 8.87 8.18
CA LEU A 172 -5.88 9.36 9.56
C LEU A 172 -7.16 10.05 10.06
N VAL A 173 -7.93 10.70 9.19
CA VAL A 173 -9.25 11.24 9.55
C VAL A 173 -10.28 10.10 9.70
N ALA A 174 -10.30 9.15 8.77
CA ALA A 174 -11.25 8.02 8.78
C ALA A 174 -11.09 7.12 10.02
N THR A 175 -9.86 6.96 10.50
CA THR A 175 -9.53 6.21 11.74
C THR A 175 -9.62 7.06 13.01
N GLY A 176 -9.94 8.36 12.88
CA GLY A 176 -10.06 9.28 14.01
C GLY A 176 -8.74 9.65 14.68
N VAL A 177 -7.59 9.42 14.03
CA VAL A 177 -6.27 9.93 14.46
C VAL A 177 -6.22 11.45 14.36
N LEU A 178 -6.70 12.00 13.24
CA LEU A 178 -6.79 13.44 13.05
C LEU A 178 -8.22 13.93 13.25
N PRO A 179 -8.41 15.12 13.86
CA PRO A 179 -9.72 15.74 13.93
C PRO A 179 -10.19 16.15 12.53
N GLY A 180 -11.46 15.89 12.24
CA GLY A 180 -12.10 16.29 11.00
C GLY A 180 -13.36 15.46 10.76
N ASP A 181 -14.34 16.05 10.09
CA ASP A 181 -15.38 15.25 9.47
C ASP A 181 -14.73 14.59 8.24
N ALA A 182 -14.78 13.26 8.16
CA ALA A 182 -14.53 12.61 6.89
C ALA A 182 -15.50 13.23 5.88
N GLU A 183 -15.00 13.76 4.75
CA GLU A 183 -15.90 14.23 3.70
C GLU A 183 -16.89 13.10 3.39
N PRO A 184 -18.17 13.42 3.14
CA PRO A 184 -19.16 12.39 2.86
C PRO A 184 -18.60 11.45 1.78
N PRO A 185 -18.68 10.12 1.98
CA PRO A 185 -18.08 9.18 1.05
C PRO A 185 -18.57 9.51 -0.36
N ARG A 186 -17.66 9.44 -1.34
CA ARG A 186 -17.96 9.86 -2.72
C ARG A 186 -19.31 9.26 -3.14
N GLN A 187 -20.19 10.09 -3.70
CA GLN A 187 -21.56 9.69 -4.08
C GLN A 187 -21.60 8.61 -5.20
N HIS A 188 -20.45 8.27 -5.77
CA HIS A 188 -20.31 7.18 -6.73
C HIS A 188 -19.95 5.87 -6.00
N PRO A 189 -20.64 4.75 -6.30
CA PRO A 189 -20.27 3.47 -5.73
C PRO A 189 -18.83 3.14 -6.14
N LEU A 190 -17.96 3.01 -5.15
CA LEU A 190 -16.58 2.59 -5.32
C LEU A 190 -16.56 1.23 -6.04
N SER A 191 -15.90 1.16 -7.19
CA SER A 191 -15.80 -0.10 -7.95
C SER A 191 -14.92 -1.08 -7.19
N VAL A 192 -15.47 -2.27 -6.93
CA VAL A 192 -14.75 -3.37 -6.28
C VAL A 192 -14.49 -4.45 -7.31
N PHE A 193 -13.20 -4.79 -7.48
CA PHE A 193 -12.73 -5.84 -8.38
C PHE A 193 -12.19 -7.00 -7.55
N CYS A 194 -12.45 -8.23 -7.99
CA CYS A 194 -11.85 -9.42 -7.40
C CYS A 194 -10.77 -9.96 -8.35
N LEU A 195 -9.58 -10.22 -7.83
CA LEU A 195 -8.50 -10.81 -8.62
C LEU A 195 -8.82 -12.28 -8.88
N ASP A 196 -9.23 -12.58 -10.12
CA ASP A 196 -9.64 -13.91 -10.54
C ASP A 196 -8.44 -14.78 -10.96
N GLN A 197 -7.72 -14.34 -11.99
CA GLN A 197 -6.64 -15.13 -12.60
C GLN A 197 -5.34 -14.33 -12.72
N ARG A 198 -4.21 -14.98 -12.37
CA ARG A 198 -2.87 -14.51 -12.75
C ARG A 198 -2.51 -15.02 -14.15
N ILE A 199 -2.16 -14.11 -15.04
CA ILE A 199 -1.68 -14.44 -16.39
C ILE A 199 -0.15 -14.50 -16.35
N PRO A 200 0.47 -15.69 -16.42
CA PRO A 200 1.92 -15.82 -16.36
C PRO A 200 2.56 -15.23 -17.63
N LYS A 201 3.66 -14.50 -17.45
CA LYS A 201 4.49 -14.05 -18.56
C LYS A 201 5.34 -15.22 -19.05
N GLN A 202 5.09 -15.68 -20.27
CA GLN A 202 6.02 -16.58 -20.96
C GLN A 202 7.31 -15.83 -21.27
N ALA A 203 8.44 -16.53 -21.35
CA ALA A 203 9.71 -15.89 -21.70
C ALA A 203 9.62 -15.28 -23.11
N ALA A 204 9.88 -13.97 -23.20
CA ALA A 204 9.84 -13.16 -24.40
C ALA A 204 10.82 -11.98 -24.26
N ASP A 205 11.27 -11.45 -25.39
CA ASP A 205 12.17 -10.31 -25.48
C ASP A 205 11.44 -8.98 -25.25
N SER A 206 10.15 -8.89 -25.63
CA SER A 206 9.28 -7.74 -25.37
C SER A 206 7.90 -8.14 -24.85
N TYR A 207 7.27 -7.23 -24.11
CA TYR A 207 5.89 -7.34 -23.66
C TYR A 207 5.16 -6.02 -23.91
N GLU A 208 3.96 -6.11 -24.45
CA GLU A 208 3.09 -4.96 -24.70
C GLU A 208 1.73 -5.22 -24.07
N VAL A 209 1.14 -4.18 -23.46
CA VAL A 209 -0.22 -4.20 -22.91
C VAL A 209 -0.98 -3.10 -23.63
N PHE A 210 -2.11 -3.45 -24.24
CA PHE A 210 -2.87 -2.57 -25.13
C PHE A 210 -4.09 -1.92 -24.46
N VAL A 211 -4.32 -2.24 -23.19
CA VAL A 211 -5.47 -1.79 -22.40
C VAL A 211 -5.00 -1.11 -21.12
N GLU A 212 -5.83 -0.22 -20.59
CA GLU A 212 -5.58 0.40 -19.29
C GLU A 212 -6.12 -0.49 -18.16
N ASN A 213 -5.60 -0.34 -16.93
CA ASN A 213 -6.18 -1.09 -15.80
C ASN A 213 -7.64 -0.70 -15.58
N PHE A 214 -8.43 -1.67 -15.11
CA PHE A 214 -9.87 -1.56 -14.85
C PHE A 214 -10.75 -1.38 -16.10
N GLU A 215 -10.16 -1.47 -17.30
CA GLU A 215 -10.91 -1.54 -18.54
C GLU A 215 -11.43 -2.97 -18.79
N ARG A 216 -12.68 -3.09 -19.23
CA ARG A 216 -13.28 -4.38 -19.56
C ARG A 216 -12.80 -4.85 -20.93
N VAL A 217 -12.09 -5.98 -20.95
CA VAL A 217 -11.69 -6.69 -22.17
C VAL A 217 -12.78 -7.69 -22.59
N ALA A 218 -13.23 -7.65 -23.84
CA ALA A 218 -14.22 -8.60 -24.36
C ALA A 218 -13.61 -9.98 -24.67
N GLU A 219 -14.45 -11.01 -24.73
CA GLU A 219 -14.00 -12.35 -25.16
C GLU A 219 -13.42 -12.29 -26.57
N GLY A 220 -12.21 -12.82 -26.73
CA GLY A 220 -11.46 -12.82 -28.00
C GLY A 220 -10.72 -11.52 -28.32
N GLU A 221 -10.82 -10.49 -27.48
CA GLU A 221 -10.08 -9.25 -27.64
C GLU A 221 -8.64 -9.39 -27.13
N GLN A 222 -7.68 -8.91 -27.92
CA GLN A 222 -6.27 -8.92 -27.56
C GLN A 222 -5.97 -7.75 -26.62
N PHE A 223 -5.50 -8.06 -25.41
CA PHE A 223 -5.17 -7.04 -24.40
C PHE A 223 -3.66 -6.95 -24.10
N ALA A 224 -2.87 -7.92 -24.56
CA ALA A 224 -1.42 -7.93 -24.42
C ALA A 224 -0.76 -8.78 -25.51
N ALA A 225 0.54 -8.57 -25.71
CA ALA A 225 1.39 -9.37 -26.58
C ALA A 225 2.75 -9.65 -25.94
N ALA A 226 3.39 -10.72 -26.40
CA ALA A 226 4.77 -11.09 -26.09
C ALA A 226 5.47 -11.35 -27.44
N ASP A 227 6.56 -10.63 -27.71
CA ASP A 227 7.27 -10.62 -29.01
C ASP A 227 6.47 -10.14 -30.24
N GLY A 228 5.42 -9.33 -30.02
CA GLY A 228 4.61 -8.69 -31.07
C GLY A 228 3.26 -9.34 -31.31
#